data_AF-A0A6P7FDP1-F1
#
_entry.id   AF-A0A6P7FDP1-F1
#
_cell.length_a   1.000
_cell.length_b   1.000
_cell.length_c   1.000
_cell.angle_alpha   90.00
_cell.angle_beta   90.00
_cell.angle_gamma   90.00
#
_symmetry.space_group_name_H-M   'P 1'
#
loop_
_entity.id
_entity.type
_entity.pdbx_description
1 polymer ?
#
loop_
_entity_poly.entity_id
_entity_poly.type
_entity_poly.pdbx_seq_one_letter_code
_entity_poly.pdbx_strand_id
1 'polypeptide(L)'
;MFSKVFVLALIVAVAVASQTAEEAWPKYKTDYNRNYDAQEDATRFAIFKTNYDQIEAHNKKFEAGEVTWSMGLNQFADRTPEELKHLHGLRRPVGGSGVH
;
A
#
# COMPACT_ATOMS: atom_id res chain seq x y z
N MET A 1 29.90 43.51 15.59
CA MET A 1 28.78 43.43 14.63
C MET A 1 28.34 41.98 14.55
N PHE A 2 27.41 41.57 15.42
CA PHE A 2 26.80 40.25 15.36
C PHE A 2 25.57 40.36 14.46
N SER A 3 25.61 39.78 13.26
CA SER A 3 24.44 39.79 12.37
C SER A 3 24.33 38.50 11.57
N LYS A 4 23.38 37.67 12.02
CA LYS A 4 22.43 36.93 11.19
C LYS A 4 23.04 35.94 10.17
N VAL A 5 23.60 34.84 10.67
CA VAL A 5 23.57 33.59 9.91
C VAL A 5 22.17 32.99 10.08
N PHE A 6 21.30 33.30 9.12
CA PHE A 6 20.22 32.43 8.63
C PHE A 6 20.75 30.99 8.66
N VAL A 7 20.12 30.00 9.28
CA VAL A 7 18.82 29.44 8.94
C VAL A 7 18.34 28.72 10.20
N LEU A 8 17.20 29.15 10.73
CA LEU A 8 16.38 28.30 11.59
C LEU A 8 16.04 27.06 10.75
N ALA A 9 16.71 25.94 11.02
CA ALA A 9 16.25 24.63 10.62
C ALA A 9 14.96 24.38 11.39
N LEU A 10 13.85 24.92 10.87
CA LEU A 10 12.51 24.45 11.16
C LEU A 10 12.46 23.02 10.62
N ILE A 11 12.97 22.09 11.42
CA ILE A 11 12.51 20.71 11.39
C ILE A 11 11.06 20.81 11.85
N VAL A 12 10.17 21.13 10.90
CA VAL A 12 8.76 20.88 11.11
C VAL A 12 8.69 19.36 11.12
N ALA A 13 8.80 18.78 12.31
CA ALA A 13 8.30 17.45 12.55
C ALA A 13 6.79 17.55 12.35
N VAL A 14 6.37 17.54 11.09
CA VAL A 14 4.97 17.27 10.75
C VAL A 14 4.79 15.84 11.24
N ALA A 15 4.23 15.69 12.44
CA ALA A 15 3.63 14.44 12.84
C ALA A 15 2.49 14.21 11.84
N VAL A 16 2.79 13.58 10.71
CA VAL A 16 1.78 13.06 9.80
C VAL A 16 1.09 11.99 10.62
N ALA A 17 -0.07 12.31 11.16
CA ALA A 17 -0.93 11.30 11.75
C ALA A 17 -1.19 10.26 10.65
N SER A 18 -0.83 8.99 10.89
CA SER A 18 -1.22 7.90 10.00
C SER A 18 -2.74 7.93 9.88
N GLN A 19 -3.23 8.08 8.65
CA GLN A 19 -4.65 8.00 8.35
C GLN A 19 -5.17 6.61 8.74
N THR A 20 -6.42 6.50 9.17
CA THR A 20 -7.04 5.20 9.42
C THR A 20 -7.54 4.56 8.12
N ALA A 21 -7.74 3.24 8.11
CA ALA A 21 -8.31 2.56 6.94
C ALA A 21 -9.71 3.10 6.59
N GLU A 22 -10.51 3.42 7.60
CA GLU A 22 -11.85 4.01 7.49
C GLU A 22 -11.80 5.38 6.77
N GLU A 23 -10.82 6.21 7.09
CA GLU A 23 -10.61 7.53 6.45
C GLU A 23 -10.01 7.41 5.04
N ALA A 24 -9.16 6.40 4.81
CA ALA A 24 -8.53 6.16 3.51
C ALA A 24 -9.49 5.55 2.48
N TRP A 25 -10.50 4.79 2.92
CA TRP A 25 -11.39 4.03 2.03
C TRP A 25 -12.16 4.89 1.00
N PRO A 26 -12.81 6.02 1.37
CA PRO A 26 -13.51 6.86 0.39
C PRO A 26 -12.57 7.45 -0.67
N LYS A 27 -11.36 7.83 -0.25
CA LYS A 27 -10.33 8.34 -1.16
C LYS A 27 -9.84 7.24 -2.10
N TYR A 28 -9.55 6.05 -1.58
CA TYR A 28 -9.18 4.89 -2.39
C TYR A 28 -10.22 4.60 -3.47
N LYS A 29 -11.52 4.55 -3.11
CA LYS A 29 -12.59 4.31 -4.08
C LYS A 29 -12.61 5.38 -5.18
N THR A 30 -12.38 6.64 -4.82
CA THR A 30 -12.30 7.74 -5.78
C THR A 30 -11.08 7.61 -6.69
N ASP A 31 -9.89 7.41 -6.12
CA ASP A 31 -8.62 7.34 -6.84
C ASP A 31 -8.57 6.17 -7.84
N TYR A 32 -9.23 5.05 -7.52
CA TYR A 32 -9.26 3.84 -8.36
C TYR A 32 -10.62 3.56 -9.04
N ASN A 33 -11.51 4.55 -9.04
CA ASN A 33 -12.84 4.48 -9.68
C ASN A 33 -13.63 3.21 -9.29
N ARG A 34 -13.69 2.94 -7.98
CA ARG A 34 -14.43 1.80 -7.42
C ARG A 34 -15.88 2.18 -7.16
N ASN A 35 -16.80 1.35 -7.62
CA ASN A 35 -18.23 1.47 -7.37
C ASN A 35 -18.77 0.09 -6.98
N TYR A 36 -19.29 0.00 -5.76
CA TYR A 36 -19.76 -1.24 -5.13
C TYR A 36 -21.16 -1.04 -4.59
N ASP A 37 -21.99 -2.08 -4.63
CA ASP A 37 -23.22 -2.09 -3.85
C ASP A 37 -22.91 -2.24 -2.35
N ALA A 38 -23.92 -2.09 -1.49
CA ALA A 38 -23.71 -2.09 -0.04
C ALA A 38 -23.12 -3.40 0.49
N GLN A 39 -23.44 -4.54 -0.12
CA GLN A 39 -22.95 -5.84 0.33
C GLN A 39 -21.50 -6.07 -0.13
N GLU A 40 -21.20 -5.71 -1.37
CA GLU A 40 -19.84 -5.76 -1.89
C GLU A 40 -18.94 -4.73 -1.19
N ASP A 41 -19.40 -3.51 -0.92
CA ASP A 41 -18.60 -2.46 -0.29
C ASP A 41 -18.07 -2.90 1.09
N ALA A 42 -18.91 -3.54 1.90
CA ALA A 42 -18.50 -4.08 3.19
C ALA A 42 -17.42 -5.17 3.04
N THR A 43 -17.59 -6.04 2.06
CA THR A 43 -16.62 -7.12 1.77
C THR A 43 -15.29 -6.56 1.27
N ARG A 44 -15.34 -5.60 0.34
CA ARG A 44 -14.17 -4.93 -0.25
C ARG A 44 -13.45 -4.08 0.78
N PHE A 45 -14.17 -3.40 1.67
CA PHE A 45 -13.59 -2.65 2.77
C PHE A 45 -12.84 -3.55 3.75
N ALA A 46 -13.36 -4.74 4.07
CA ALA A 46 -12.66 -5.68 4.96
C ALA A 46 -11.33 -6.17 4.36
N ILE A 47 -11.31 -6.45 3.05
CA ILE A 47 -10.08 -6.81 2.31
C ILE A 47 -9.11 -5.62 2.29
N PHE A 48 -9.63 -4.43 1.95
CA PHE A 48 -8.87 -3.19 1.93
C PHE A 48 -8.21 -2.90 3.26
N LYS A 49 -8.94 -3.00 4.37
CA LYS A 49 -8.43 -2.78 5.72
C LYS A 49 -7.30 -3.75 6.06
N THR A 50 -7.45 -5.01 5.72
CA THR A 50 -6.39 -6.02 5.93
C THR A 50 -5.12 -5.66 5.16
N ASN A 51 -5.24 -5.24 3.89
CA ASN A 51 -4.11 -4.84 3.08
C ASN A 51 -3.52 -3.49 3.53
N TYR A 52 -4.35 -2.57 4.02
CA TYR A 52 -3.92 -1.29 4.61
C TYR A 52 -3.05 -1.52 5.85
N ASP A 53 -3.48 -2.39 6.76
CA ASP A 53 -2.73 -2.73 7.97
C ASP A 53 -1.37 -3.38 7.63
N GLN A 54 -1.32 -4.20 6.57
CA GLN A 54 -0.07 -4.77 6.06
C GLN A 54 0.88 -3.70 5.52
N ILE A 55 0.37 -2.73 4.77
CA ILE A 55 1.14 -1.60 4.24
C ILE A 55 1.73 -0.79 5.40
N GLU A 56 0.91 -0.43 6.39
CA GLU A 56 1.37 0.32 7.56
C GLU A 56 2.41 -0.46 8.37
N ALA A 57 2.21 -1.76 8.59
CA ALA A 57 3.16 -2.61 9.29
C ALA A 57 4.50 -2.74 8.53
N HIS A 58 4.46 -2.83 7.20
CA HIS A 58 5.66 -2.86 6.37
C HIS A 58 6.40 -1.53 6.39
N ASN A 59 5.67 -0.42 6.27
CA ASN A 59 6.25 0.92 6.27
C ASN A 59 6.88 1.26 7.63
N LYS A 60 6.32 0.79 8.75
CA LYS A 60 6.97 0.90 10.06
C LYS A 60 8.33 0.19 10.11
N LYS A 61 8.46 -0.97 9.46
CA LYS A 61 9.74 -1.68 9.33
C LYS A 61 10.72 -0.93 8.40
N PHE A 62 10.20 -0.31 7.35
CA PHE A 62 10.99 0.53 6.44
C PHE A 62 11.58 1.74 7.18
N GLU A 63 10.76 2.47 7.94
CA GLU A 63 11.21 3.61 8.76
C GLU A 63 12.20 3.17 9.85
N ALA A 64 12.10 1.94 10.35
CA ALA A 64 13.07 1.34 11.28
C ALA A 64 14.37 0.86 10.59
N GLY A 65 14.46 0.91 9.25
CA GLY A 65 15.61 0.42 8.48
C GLY A 65 15.73 -1.10 8.39
N GLU A 66 14.69 -1.86 8.76
CA GLU A 66 14.68 -3.33 8.70
C GLU A 66 14.42 -3.88 7.29
N VAL A 67 13.77 -3.07 6.44
CA VAL A 67 13.52 -3.37 5.03
C VAL A 67 13.95 -2.18 4.17
N THR A 68 14.27 -2.43 2.90
CA THR A 68 14.88 -1.44 1.99
C THR A 68 13.87 -0.74 1.07
N TRP A 69 12.58 -1.04 1.21
CA TRP A 69 11.51 -0.53 0.37
C TRP A 69 10.26 -0.26 1.21
N SER A 70 9.35 0.56 0.67
CA SER A 70 8.07 0.89 1.28
C SER A 70 6.91 0.43 0.39
N MET A 71 5.76 0.19 1.02
CA MET A 71 4.51 -0.14 0.35
C MET A 71 3.63 1.11 0.21
N GLY A 72 2.83 1.13 -0.85
CA GLY A 72 1.80 2.15 -1.07
C GLY A 72 0.48 1.50 -1.49
N LEU A 73 -0.62 2.22 -1.27
CA LEU A 73 -1.92 1.85 -1.81
C LEU A 73 -1.88 1.84 -3.33
N ASN A 74 -2.35 0.75 -3.92
CA ASN A 74 -2.43 0.53 -5.37
C ASN A 74 -3.80 -0.03 -5.72
N GLN A 75 -4.12 -0.16 -7.02
CA GLN A 75 -5.44 -0.65 -7.45
C GLN A 75 -5.80 -2.07 -6.98
N PHE A 76 -4.87 -2.83 -6.39
CA PHE A 76 -5.12 -4.17 -5.88
C PHE A 76 -5.36 -4.21 -4.37
N ALA A 77 -5.38 -3.05 -3.69
CA ALA A 77 -5.53 -2.99 -2.24
C ALA A 77 -6.87 -3.55 -1.74
N ASP A 78 -7.90 -3.65 -2.57
CA ASP A 78 -9.21 -4.25 -2.24
C ASP A 78 -9.40 -5.68 -2.79
N ARG A 79 -8.30 -6.33 -3.18
CA ARG A 79 -8.29 -7.66 -3.79
C ARG A 79 -7.59 -8.69 -2.92
N THR A 80 -8.06 -9.93 -3.00
CA THR A 80 -7.39 -11.06 -2.34
C THR A 80 -6.29 -11.64 -3.24
N PRO A 81 -5.28 -12.34 -2.66
CA PRO A 81 -4.28 -13.05 -3.45
C PRO A 81 -4.89 -14.04 -4.46
N GLU A 82 -5.99 -14.70 -4.11
CA GLU A 82 -6.71 -15.64 -4.97
C GLU A 82 -7.33 -14.95 -6.19
N GLU A 83 -7.89 -13.74 -6.01
CA GLU A 83 -8.41 -12.93 -7.12
C GLU A 83 -7.28 -12.51 -8.07
N LEU A 84 -6.11 -12.19 -7.52
CA LEU A 84 -4.93 -11.78 -8.29
C LEU A 84 -4.20 -12.94 -8.96
N LYS A 85 -4.48 -14.20 -8.58
CA LYS A 85 -3.78 -15.38 -9.09
C LYS A 85 -3.81 -15.49 -10.62
N HIS A 86 -4.89 -15.05 -11.24
CA HIS A 86 -5.07 -15.06 -12.71
C HIS A 86 -4.19 -14.03 -13.44
N LEU A 87 -3.61 -13.06 -12.73
CA LEU A 87 -2.69 -12.07 -13.29
C LEU A 87 -1.27 -12.61 -13.43
N HIS A 88 -0.94 -13.73 -12.78
CA HIS A 88 0.36 -14.38 -12.91
C HIS A 88 0.42 -15.15 -14.25
N GLY A 89 0.78 -14.46 -15.33
CA GLY A 89 0.83 -14.99 -16.69
C GLY A 89 1.93 -16.05 -16.95
N LEU A 90 2.69 -16.47 -15.93
CA LEU A 90 3.73 -17.49 -16.07
C LEU A 90 3.12 -18.86 -16.32
N ARG A 91 3.16 -19.31 -17.58
CA ARG A 91 2.85 -20.69 -17.96
C ARG A 91 4.15 -21.48 -17.99
N ARG A 92 4.35 -22.39 -17.04
CA ARG A 92 5.47 -23.35 -17.11
C ARG A 92 5.31 -24.20 -18.36
N PRO A 93 6.37 -24.36 -19.19
CA PRO A 93 6.31 -25.28 -20.34
C PRO A 93 6.00 -26.68 -19.83
N VAL A 94 4.97 -27.31 -20.38
CA VAL A 94 4.67 -28.72 -20.13
C VAL A 94 5.59 -29.52 -21.04
N GLY A 95 6.75 -29.94 -20.54
CA GLY A 95 7.62 -30.88 -21.28
C GLY A 95 9.13 -30.67 -21.24
N GLY A 96 9.71 -30.15 -20.15
CA GLY A 96 11.16 -30.24 -19.94
C GLY A 96 11.60 -31.63 -19.47
N SER A 97 11.39 -32.68 -20.27
CA SER A 97 12.26 -33.86 -20.17
C SER A 97 13.61 -33.45 -20.73
N GLY A 98 14.65 -33.54 -19.90
CA GLY A 98 15.98 -33.09 -20.26
C GLY A 98 16.47 -33.75 -21.55
N VAL A 99 17.15 -32.96 -22.37
CA VAL A 99 18.26 -33.39 -23.22
C VAL A 99 18.99 -32.15 -23.74
N HIS A 100 20.30 -32.15 -23.45
CA HIS A 100 21.40 -31.28 -23.92
C HIS A 100 21.60 -29.93 -23.23
#